data_AF-A0A835PZ88-F1
#
_entry.id   AF-A0A835PZ88-F1
#
_cell.length_a   1.000
_cell.length_b   1.000
_cell.length_c   1.000
_cell.angle_alpha   90.00
_cell.angle_beta   90.00
_cell.angle_gamma   90.00
#
_symmetry.space_group_name_H-M   'P 1'
#
loop_
_entity.id
_entity.type
_entity.pdbx_description
1 polymer ?
#
loop_
_entity_poly.entity_id
_entity_poly.type
_entity_poly.pdbx_seq_one_letter_code
_entity_poly.pdbx_strand_id
1 'polypeptide(L)' 'MVSGSAISKRRVVVDARHHMLGRLASIVAKELLNGQRIVVVRCEEICMSGVLFARR' A
#
# COMPACT_ATOMS: atom_id res chain seq x y z
N MET A 1 13.11 -7.95 0.20
CA MET A 1 13.38 -6.50 0.14
C MET A 1 12.52 -5.77 1.15
N VAL A 2 13.03 -5.56 2.36
CA VAL A 2 12.67 -4.37 3.13
C VAL A 2 13.99 -3.60 3.27
N SER A 3 14.18 -2.64 2.36
CA SER A 3 15.31 -1.72 2.47
C SER A 3 14.99 -0.81 3.64
N GLY A 4 15.85 -0.83 4.67
CA GLY A 4 15.81 0.16 5.73
C GLY A 4 15.80 1.54 5.10
N SER A 5 14.67 2.22 5.20
CA SER A 5 14.50 3.54 4.61
C SER A 5 14.67 4.53 5.75
N ALA A 6 15.77 5.27 5.70
CA ALA A 6 16.02 6.42 6.55
C ALA A 6 14.73 7.24 6.67
N ILE A 7 14.32 7.52 7.91
CA ILE A 7 13.10 8.27 8.23
C ILE A 7 13.23 9.68 7.60
N SER A 8 12.78 9.80 6.37
CA SER A 8 12.61 11.07 5.68
C SER A 8 11.14 11.38 5.75
N LYS A 9 10.78 12.39 6.56
CA LYS A 9 9.43 12.97 6.66
C LYS A 9 8.90 13.57 5.33
N ARG A 10 9.44 13.16 4.18
CA ARG A 10 8.95 13.51 2.84
C ARG A 10 7.74 12.65 2.50
N ARG A 11 6.69 13.30 2.01
CA ARG A 11 5.45 12.63 1.56
C ARG A 11 5.78 11.51 0.58
N VAL A 12 5.30 10.30 0.83
CA VAL A 12 5.49 9.13 -0.04
C VAL A 12 4.24 8.97 -0.88
N VAL A 13 4.39 8.98 -2.20
CA VAL A 13 3.30 8.68 -3.13
C VAL A 13 3.48 7.25 -3.61
N VAL A 14 2.45 6.43 -3.43
CA VAL A 14 2.46 5.01 -3.79
C VAL A 14 1.43 4.78 -4.88
N ASP A 15 1.87 4.15 -5.96
CA ASP A 15 1.00 3.74 -7.04
C ASP A 15 0.39 2.37 -6.77
N ALA A 16 -0.94 2.26 -6.73
CA ALA A 16 -1.63 1.00 -6.41
C ALA A 16 -1.80 0.04 -7.60
N ARG A 17 -1.41 0.45 -8.81
CA ARG A 17 -1.53 -0.36 -10.03
C ARG A 17 -0.79 -1.70 -9.88
N HIS A 18 -1.43 -2.81 -10.23
CA HIS A 18 -0.90 -4.18 -10.12
C HIS A 18 -0.45 -4.59 -8.70
N HIS A 19 -0.77 -3.82 -7.66
CA HIS A 19 -0.44 -4.20 -6.29
C HIS A 19 -1.52 -5.08 -5.70
N MET A 20 -1.10 -6.06 -4.90
CA MET A 20 -2.04 -6.89 -4.14
C MET A 20 -2.58 -6.11 -2.94
N LEU A 21 -3.90 -5.91 -2.85
CA LEU A 21 -4.56 -5.09 -1.83
C LEU A 21 -4.09 -5.43 -0.42
N GLY A 22 -4.12 -6.70 -0.02
CA GLY A 22 -3.71 -7.11 1.33
C GLY A 22 -2.23 -6.85 1.62
N ARG A 23 -1.36 -7.06 0.63
CA ARG A 23 0.08 -6.84 0.79
C ARG A 23 0.42 -5.35 0.88
N LEU A 24 -0.21 -4.54 0.01
CA LEU A 24 -0.06 -3.08 0.02
C LEU A 24 -0.54 -2.51 1.36
N ALA A 25 -1.72 -2.95 1.84
CA ALA A 25 -2.34 -2.46 3.07
C ALA A 25 -1.44 -2.67 4.29
N SER A 26 -0.85 -3.86 4.45
CA SER A 26 0.04 -4.15 5.59
C SER A 26 1.29 -3.26 5.61
N ILE A 27 1.86 -2.95 4.44
CA ILE A 27 3.03 -2.07 4.33
C ILE A 27 2.62 -0.63 4.65
N VAL A 28 1.54 -0.14 4.05
CA VAL A 28 1.03 1.22 4.29
C VAL A 28 0.69 1.42 5.76
N ALA A 29 0.03 0.44 6.41
CA ALA A 29 -0.29 0.50 7.83
C ALA A 29 0.97 0.62 8.72
N LYS A 30 2.00 -0.18 8.44
CA LYS A 30 3.28 -0.10 9.17
C LYS A 30 3.91 1.29 9.04
N GLU A 31 3.96 1.83 7.83
CA GLU A 31 4.59 3.12 7.58
C GLU A 31 3.77 4.29 8.18
N LEU A 32 2.44 4.19 8.18
CA LEU A 32 1.57 5.14 8.87
C LEU A 32 1.85 5.16 10.39
N LEU A 33 2.04 3.99 11.02
CA LEU A 33 2.39 3.90 12.44
C LEU A 33 3.79 4.46 12.75
N ASN A 34 4.71 4.37 11.79
CA ASN A 34 6.02 5.03 11.88
C ASN A 34 5.95 6.57 11.69
N GLY A 35 4.75 7.13 11.53
CA GLY A 35 4.52 8.57 11.36
C GLY A 35 4.73 9.07 9.94
N GLN A 36 4.78 8.17 8.95
CA GLN A 36 4.95 8.54 7.55
C GLN A 36 3.64 9.07 6.96
N ARG A 37 3.71 10.11 6.13
CA ARG A 37 2.55 10.59 5.35
C ARG A 37 2.58 9.94 3.97
N ILE A 38 1.57 9.11 3.70
CA ILE A 38 1.46 8.33 2.46
C ILE A 38 0.21 8.77 1.69
N VAL A 39 0.35 8.90 0.37
CA VAL A 39 -0.77 9.10 -0.56
C VAL A 39 -0.77 7.93 -1.52
N VAL A 40 -1.89 7.22 -1.62
CA VAL A 40 -2.07 6.12 -2.59
C VAL A 40 -2.85 6.66 -3.78
N VAL A 41 -2.34 6.41 -4.99
CA VAL A 41 -2.97 6.81 -6.26
C VAL A 41 -3.37 5.59 -7.09
N ARG A 42 -4.35 5.77 -7.99
CA ARG A 42 -4.89 4.72 -8.87
C ARG A 42 -5.42 3.50 -8.12
N CYS A 43 -6.26 3.75 -7.12
CA CYS A 43 -6.85 2.69 -6.29
C CYS A 43 -7.78 1.77 -7.09
N GLU A 44 -8.31 2.23 -8.23
CA GLU A 44 -9.13 1.41 -9.14
C GLU A 44 -8.39 0.26 -9.81
N GLU A 45 -7.06 0.34 -9.97
CA GLU A 45 -6.23 -0.69 -10.61
C GLU A 45 -5.60 -1.68 -9.61
N ILE A 46 -6.07 -1.69 -8.36
CA ILE A 46 -5.52 -2.58 -7.32
C ILE A 46 -5.99 -4.02 -7.53
N CYS A 47 -5.05 -4.97 -7.44
CA CYS A 47 -5.35 -6.38 -7.57
C CYS A 47 -5.86 -6.93 -6.23
N MET A 48 -7.05 -7.51 -6.22
CA MET A 48 -7.52 -8.31 -5.09
C MET A 48 -7.49 -9.80 -5.49
N SER A 49 -6.86 -10.65 -4.68
CA SER A 49 -6.95 -12.10 -4.89
C SER A 49 -8.28 -12.59 -4.32
N GLY A 50 -8.98 -13.45 -5.04
CA GLY A 50 -10.22 -14.08 -4.56
C GLY A 50 -11.17 -14.41 -5.70
N VAL A 51 -11.99 -15.45 -5.50
CA VAL A 51 -13.14 -15.74 -6.37
C VAL A 51 -14.20 -14.65 -6.18
N LEU A 52 -14.88 -14.25 -7.26
CA LEU A 52 -15.95 -13.22 -7.23
C LEU A 52 -16.99 -13.46 -6.11
N PHE A 53 -17.22 -14.71 -5.72
CA PHE A 53 -18.15 -15.09 -4.64
C PHE A 53 -17.70 -14.64 -3.23
N ALA A 54 -16.40 -14.57 -2.95
CA ALA A 54 -15.87 -14.11 -1.66
C ALA A 54 -15.71 -12.58 -1.61
N ARG A 55 -16.06 -11.87 -2.70
CA ARG A 55 -16.04 -10.40 -2.81
C ARG A 55 -17.44 -9.77 -2.69
N ARG A 56 -18.50 -10.57 -2.45
CA ARG A 56 -19.88 -10.10 -2.27
C ARG A 56 -20.22 -9.96 -0.80
#